data_AF-A0A364KL37-F1
#
_entry.id   AF-A0A364KL37-F1
#
_cell.length_a   1.000
_cell.length_b   1.000
_cell.length_c   1.000
_cell.angle_alpha   90.00
_cell.angle_beta   90.00
_cell.angle_gamma   90.00
#
_symmetry.space_group_name_H-M   'P 1'
#
loop_
_entity.id
_entity.type
_entity.pdbx_description
1 polymer ?
#
loop_
_entity_poly.entity_id
_entity_poly.type
_entity_poly.pdbx_seq_one_letter_code
_entity_poly.pdbx_strand_id
1 'polypeptide(L)'
;MATSEASYIDYDTFLDPDFSAASFANTLVTNTNNINDTQVDLSTPLSRVLFDVQEIDTHIHNLTTKSALPLLEHTQDRSQSSQRILSQVEEQVSSLAEGYQRLEKEVLRKWASAEEARVAAQNSLQTLRLARAVARCISLGRQLESQIAEVTGRVSSSTNTSGAMAAAKDDHRAMVRAATTILMLRQMFSAIGEGEEGQGLDRVKVIRTLRSDLVIPAENTTKARAQQVINRFSVSSLIVDGSSRTSNGTQSPPPATSSSSSSTYAQTEEAKARLFSAITTLYLLSPTPKNGVSAEDFQPELLLSTLQGYIHNSLTSSLSSLARGLATLPTLDRALAEVSGRCQDIAALEALLAGLKRPSHPLLSSSTITTTAQTTEQTSNLLKPLLHVLDTSSLPSYYWRSLASSLPSRVQEIISRGGAAARSLRSGRDRLRNDLRECVLRGSQLPANVAKGRAVSGAPGAGGASVVVGNWEREAAVMVSAVVGALGR
;
A
#
# COMPACT_ATOMS: atom_id res chain seq x y z
N MET A 1 -40.47 10.91 -89.69
CA MET A 1 -41.84 11.39 -89.93
C MET A 1 -42.18 11.15 -91.39
N ALA A 2 -42.73 9.98 -91.69
CA ALA A 2 -43.31 9.72 -93.00
C ALA A 2 -44.71 10.33 -93.00
N THR A 3 -44.98 11.17 -93.98
CA THR A 3 -46.27 11.80 -94.25
C THR A 3 -47.36 10.73 -94.35
N SER A 4 -48.40 10.81 -93.53
CA SER A 4 -49.55 9.90 -93.60
C SER A 4 -50.22 10.06 -94.96
N GLU A 5 -50.05 9.08 -95.84
CA GLU A 5 -51.02 8.85 -96.91
C GLU A 5 -52.40 8.72 -96.22
N ALA A 6 -53.39 9.47 -96.70
CA ALA A 6 -54.73 9.43 -96.13
C ALA A 6 -55.32 8.03 -96.35
N SER A 7 -55.16 7.16 -95.36
CA SER A 7 -55.71 5.81 -95.41
C SER A 7 -57.23 5.88 -95.25
N TYR A 8 -57.94 5.12 -96.08
CA TYR A 8 -59.38 4.97 -96.04
C TYR A 8 -59.89 4.37 -94.72
N ILE A 9 -58.99 3.74 -93.96
CA ILE A 9 -59.25 3.07 -92.69
C ILE A 9 -59.03 4.03 -91.53
N ASP A 10 -60.01 4.13 -90.63
CA ASP A 10 -59.94 4.92 -89.40
C ASP A 10 -59.17 4.16 -88.29
N TYR A 11 -57.84 4.17 -88.37
CA TYR A 11 -56.96 3.49 -87.40
C TYR A 11 -57.10 4.02 -85.97
N ASP A 12 -57.54 5.26 -85.77
CA ASP A 12 -57.69 5.86 -84.45
C ASP A 12 -58.81 5.17 -83.66
N THR A 13 -59.90 4.78 -84.33
CA THR A 13 -60.98 4.00 -83.70
C THR A 13 -60.56 2.57 -83.36
N PHE A 14 -59.62 1.97 -84.09
CA PHE A 14 -59.16 0.58 -83.88
C PHE A 14 -58.04 0.45 -82.85
N LEU A 15 -57.24 1.50 -82.65
CA LEU A 15 -56.15 1.54 -81.69
C LEU A 15 -56.55 2.10 -80.31
N ASP A 16 -57.82 2.54 -80.17
CA ASP A 16 -58.38 3.01 -78.91
C ASP A 16 -58.43 1.86 -77.87
N PRO A 17 -57.92 2.03 -76.63
CA PRO A 17 -57.98 1.02 -75.58
C PRO A 17 -59.40 0.54 -75.22
N ASP A 18 -60.44 1.33 -75.51
CA ASP A 18 -61.85 0.97 -75.27
C ASP A 18 -62.53 0.30 -76.48
N PHE A 19 -61.79 0.01 -77.56
CA PHE A 19 -62.34 -0.61 -78.75
C PHE A 19 -62.95 -2.00 -78.46
N SER A 20 -64.24 -2.15 -78.78
CA SER A 20 -64.95 -3.41 -78.67
C SER A 20 -65.47 -3.86 -80.03
N ALA A 21 -65.05 -5.05 -80.47
CA ALA A 21 -65.42 -5.60 -81.78
C ALA A 21 -66.95 -5.75 -81.93
N ALA A 22 -67.66 -6.06 -80.84
CA ALA A 22 -69.11 -6.25 -80.84
C ALA A 22 -69.89 -4.94 -80.99
N SER A 23 -69.46 -3.85 -80.34
CA SER A 23 -70.12 -2.54 -80.49
C SER A 23 -69.88 -1.94 -81.87
N PHE A 24 -68.69 -2.12 -82.43
CA PHE A 24 -68.34 -1.71 -83.78
C PHE A 24 -69.18 -2.45 -84.83
N ALA A 25 -69.25 -3.79 -84.72
CA ALA A 25 -70.08 -4.61 -85.61
C ALA A 25 -71.57 -4.22 -85.55
N ASN A 26 -72.11 -3.98 -84.34
CA ASN A 26 -73.48 -3.51 -84.17
C ASN A 26 -73.71 -2.15 -84.84
N THR A 27 -72.78 -1.21 -84.67
CA THR A 27 -72.87 0.12 -85.28
C THR A 27 -72.85 0.03 -86.82
N LEU A 28 -72.07 -0.90 -87.38
CA LEU A 28 -71.97 -1.14 -88.81
C LEU A 28 -73.25 -1.76 -89.40
N VAL A 29 -73.87 -2.70 -88.67
CA VAL A 29 -75.15 -3.31 -89.04
C VAL A 29 -76.29 -2.29 -88.96
N THR A 30 -76.32 -1.44 -87.94
CA THR A 30 -77.35 -0.40 -87.81
C THR A 30 -77.19 0.74 -88.82
N ASN A 31 -75.96 1.01 -89.28
CA ASN A 31 -75.71 2.07 -90.26
C ASN A 31 -76.03 1.66 -91.71
N THR A 32 -76.05 0.36 -91.99
CA THR A 32 -76.29 -0.20 -93.33
C THR A 32 -77.74 -0.62 -93.55
N ASN A 33 -78.45 -0.99 -92.49
CA ASN A 33 -79.84 -1.44 -92.55
C ASN A 33 -80.81 -0.32 -92.14
N ASN A 34 -81.84 -0.10 -92.95
CA ASN A 34 -82.92 0.84 -92.61
C ASN A 34 -84.02 0.11 -91.84
N ILE A 35 -84.65 0.78 -90.87
CA ILE A 35 -85.68 0.22 -89.97
C ILE A 35 -86.92 -0.32 -90.71
N ASN A 36 -87.14 0.09 -91.96
CA ASN A 36 -88.28 -0.34 -92.79
C ASN A 36 -87.97 -1.54 -93.69
N ASP A 37 -86.75 -2.09 -93.68
CA ASP A 37 -86.40 -3.25 -94.49
C ASP A 37 -86.91 -4.55 -93.85
N THR A 38 -87.40 -5.47 -94.68
CA THR A 38 -88.04 -6.73 -94.22
C THR A 38 -87.04 -7.87 -94.02
N GLN A 39 -85.81 -7.71 -94.52
CA GLN A 39 -84.70 -8.65 -94.29
C GLN A 39 -83.43 -7.86 -93.95
N VAL A 40 -82.70 -8.33 -92.93
CA VAL A 40 -81.44 -7.70 -92.52
C VAL A 40 -80.35 -8.11 -93.50
N ASP A 41 -79.80 -7.15 -94.22
CA ASP A 41 -78.64 -7.36 -95.09
C ASP A 41 -77.35 -7.38 -94.25
N LEU A 42 -76.84 -8.58 -94.04
CA LEU A 42 -75.54 -8.83 -93.40
C LEU A 42 -74.40 -8.89 -94.41
N SER A 43 -74.70 -8.96 -95.71
CA SER A 43 -73.69 -9.11 -96.75
C SER A 43 -72.89 -7.81 -96.94
N THR A 44 -73.57 -6.65 -96.89
CA THR A 44 -72.93 -5.35 -97.04
C THR A 44 -71.99 -4.99 -95.87
N PRO A 45 -72.37 -5.13 -94.58
CA PRO A 45 -71.44 -4.94 -93.46
C PRO A 45 -70.26 -5.91 -93.47
N LEU A 46 -70.53 -7.19 -93.76
CA LEU A 46 -69.50 -8.23 -93.78
C LEU A 46 -68.49 -7.95 -94.89
N SER A 47 -68.96 -7.61 -96.09
CA SER A 47 -68.06 -7.27 -97.20
C SER A 47 -67.19 -6.07 -96.84
N ARG A 48 -67.74 -5.01 -96.22
CA ARG A 48 -66.95 -3.86 -95.76
C ARG A 48 -65.86 -4.23 -94.75
N VAL A 49 -66.20 -4.96 -93.69
CA VAL A 49 -65.20 -5.42 -92.70
C VAL A 49 -64.14 -6.31 -93.34
N LEU A 50 -64.54 -7.16 -94.30
CA LEU A 50 -63.62 -8.04 -95.01
C LEU A 50 -62.66 -7.24 -95.90
N PHE A 51 -63.15 -6.20 -96.59
CA PHE A 51 -62.31 -5.26 -97.31
C PHE A 51 -61.34 -4.53 -96.38
N ASP A 52 -61.80 -4.04 -95.22
CA ASP A 52 -60.95 -3.35 -94.25
C ASP A 52 -59.85 -4.29 -93.70
N VAL A 53 -60.18 -5.54 -93.36
CA VAL A 53 -59.19 -6.54 -92.91
C VAL A 53 -58.18 -6.87 -94.00
N GLN A 54 -58.64 -7.03 -95.24
CA GLN A 54 -57.74 -7.27 -96.38
C GLN A 54 -56.81 -6.08 -96.62
N GLU A 55 -57.31 -4.85 -96.49
CA GLU A 55 -56.49 -3.65 -96.64
C GLU A 55 -55.47 -3.53 -95.50
N ILE A 56 -55.86 -3.80 -94.25
CA ILE A 56 -54.94 -3.85 -93.10
C ILE A 56 -53.87 -4.92 -93.31
N ASP A 57 -54.25 -6.13 -93.71
CA ASP A 57 -53.31 -7.23 -93.95
C ASP A 57 -52.35 -6.91 -95.09
N THR A 58 -52.85 -6.34 -96.18
CA THR A 58 -51.99 -5.91 -97.29
C THR A 58 -51.09 -4.75 -96.88
N HIS A 59 -51.56 -3.83 -96.05
CA HIS A 59 -50.76 -2.72 -95.52
C HIS A 59 -49.69 -3.21 -94.54
N ILE A 60 -50.03 -4.08 -93.59
CA ILE A 60 -49.08 -4.76 -92.69
C ILE A 60 -48.08 -5.56 -93.52
N HIS A 61 -48.52 -6.31 -94.53
CA HIS A 61 -47.62 -7.08 -95.37
C HIS A 61 -46.68 -6.17 -96.16
N ASN A 62 -47.18 -5.09 -96.75
CA ASN A 62 -46.38 -4.10 -97.46
C ASN A 62 -45.39 -3.39 -96.53
N LEU A 63 -45.83 -2.93 -95.36
CA LEU A 63 -45.00 -2.24 -94.39
C LEU A 63 -43.94 -3.19 -93.82
N THR A 64 -44.34 -4.41 -93.46
CA THR A 64 -43.43 -5.45 -92.96
C THR A 64 -42.44 -5.87 -94.03
N THR A 65 -42.84 -5.98 -95.31
CA THR A 65 -41.94 -6.36 -96.41
C THR A 65 -41.00 -5.21 -96.79
N LYS A 66 -41.49 -3.97 -96.83
CA LYS A 66 -40.67 -2.76 -97.09
C LYS A 66 -39.71 -2.43 -95.95
N SER A 67 -40.12 -2.66 -94.70
CA SER A 67 -39.34 -2.38 -93.49
C SER A 67 -38.77 -3.63 -92.80
N ALA A 68 -38.81 -4.78 -93.46
CA ALA A 68 -38.29 -6.04 -92.92
C ALA A 68 -36.84 -5.89 -92.44
N LEU A 69 -36.01 -5.24 -93.26
CA LEU A 69 -34.62 -4.99 -92.94
C LEU A 69 -34.45 -4.08 -91.71
N PRO A 70 -35.07 -2.88 -91.63
CA PRO A 70 -35.04 -2.05 -90.43
C PRO A 70 -35.53 -2.74 -89.15
N LEU A 71 -36.58 -3.58 -89.23
CA LEU A 71 -37.09 -4.30 -88.06
C LEU A 71 -36.13 -5.39 -87.59
N LEU A 72 -35.53 -6.13 -88.54
CA LEU A 72 -34.49 -7.11 -88.24
C LEU A 72 -33.24 -6.44 -87.69
N GLU A 73 -32.81 -5.31 -88.27
CA GLU A 73 -31.68 -4.51 -87.79
C GLU A 73 -31.94 -4.00 -86.37
N HIS A 74 -33.13 -3.43 -86.10
CA HIS A 74 -33.48 -2.96 -84.76
C HIS A 74 -33.57 -4.09 -83.73
N THR A 75 -34.14 -5.24 -84.08
CA THR A 75 -34.18 -6.40 -83.16
C THR A 75 -32.79 -6.99 -82.93
N GLN A 76 -31.95 -7.04 -83.97
CA GLN A 76 -30.55 -7.43 -83.89
C GLN A 76 -29.75 -6.46 -83.00
N ASP A 77 -29.90 -5.16 -83.20
CA ASP A 77 -29.25 -4.11 -82.40
C ASP A 77 -29.70 -4.13 -80.96
N ARG A 78 -31.00 -4.35 -80.71
CA ARG A 78 -31.54 -4.51 -79.36
C ARG A 78 -30.97 -5.75 -78.67
N SER A 79 -30.89 -6.88 -79.39
CA SER A 79 -30.29 -8.11 -78.87
C SER A 79 -28.80 -7.92 -78.58
N GLN A 80 -28.05 -7.32 -79.50
CA GLN A 80 -26.62 -7.03 -79.33
C GLN A 80 -26.37 -6.05 -78.18
N SER A 81 -27.19 -5.00 -78.05
CA SER A 81 -27.06 -4.01 -76.98
C SER A 81 -27.37 -4.62 -75.62
N SER A 82 -28.44 -5.43 -75.53
CA SER A 82 -28.76 -6.20 -74.32
C SER A 82 -27.62 -7.14 -73.94
N GLN A 83 -27.03 -7.83 -74.91
CA GLN A 83 -25.95 -8.77 -74.67
C GLN A 83 -24.66 -8.06 -74.23
N ARG A 84 -24.34 -6.88 -74.80
CA ARG A 84 -23.23 -6.02 -74.35
C ARG A 84 -23.43 -5.52 -72.92
N ILE A 85 -24.65 -5.08 -72.57
CA ILE A 85 -24.96 -4.62 -71.22
C ILE A 85 -24.83 -5.78 -70.24
N LEU A 86 -25.39 -6.94 -70.56
CA LEU A 86 -25.27 -8.13 -69.72
C LEU A 86 -23.81 -8.54 -69.52
N SER A 87 -23.01 -8.59 -70.59
CA SER A 87 -21.59 -8.94 -70.47
C SER A 87 -20.82 -7.95 -69.60
N GLN A 88 -21.11 -6.64 -69.72
CA GLN A 88 -20.49 -5.63 -68.88
C GLN A 88 -20.92 -5.77 -67.42
N VAL A 89 -22.20 -5.99 -67.15
CA VAL A 89 -22.70 -6.18 -65.78
C VAL A 89 -22.12 -7.46 -65.17
N GLU A 90 -22.04 -8.55 -65.93
CA GLU A 90 -21.41 -9.79 -65.48
C GLU A 90 -19.93 -9.61 -65.15
N GLU A 91 -19.19 -8.84 -65.96
CA GLU A 91 -17.79 -8.47 -65.69
C GLU A 91 -17.66 -7.58 -64.44
N GLN A 92 -18.55 -6.62 -64.25
CA GLN A 92 -18.55 -5.78 -63.05
C GLN A 92 -18.92 -6.58 -61.79
N VAL A 93 -19.87 -7.51 -61.88
CA VAL A 93 -20.26 -8.39 -60.77
C VAL A 93 -19.14 -9.37 -60.44
N SER A 94 -18.47 -9.95 -61.45
CA SER A 94 -17.34 -10.86 -61.22
C SER A 94 -16.16 -10.12 -60.59
N SER A 95 -15.81 -8.93 -61.09
CA SER A 95 -14.74 -8.10 -60.50
C SER A 95 -15.06 -7.68 -59.07
N LEU A 96 -16.34 -7.37 -58.76
CA LEU A 96 -16.77 -7.09 -57.40
C LEU A 96 -16.68 -8.32 -56.49
N ALA A 97 -17.09 -9.50 -56.98
CA ALA A 97 -16.99 -10.75 -56.24
C ALA A 97 -15.53 -11.12 -55.94
N GLU A 98 -14.63 -10.95 -56.91
CA GLU A 98 -13.19 -11.10 -56.72
C GLU A 98 -12.64 -10.08 -55.71
N GLY A 99 -13.09 -8.82 -55.79
CA GLY A 99 -12.77 -7.77 -54.82
C GLY A 99 -13.17 -8.13 -53.39
N TYR A 100 -14.37 -8.67 -53.19
CA TYR A 100 -14.83 -9.15 -51.87
C TYR A 100 -14.04 -10.37 -51.39
N GLN A 101 -13.74 -11.34 -52.26
CA GLN A 101 -12.90 -12.48 -51.90
C GLN A 101 -11.49 -12.05 -51.50
N ARG A 102 -10.96 -11.03 -52.19
CA ARG A 102 -9.67 -10.43 -51.85
C ARG A 102 -9.73 -9.72 -50.51
N LEU A 103 -10.77 -8.93 -50.25
CA LEU A 103 -10.99 -8.25 -48.96
C LEU A 103 -11.11 -9.26 -47.80
N GLU A 104 -11.85 -10.34 -47.99
CA GLU A 104 -12.00 -11.39 -46.98
C GLU A 104 -10.65 -12.03 -46.64
N LYS A 105 -9.88 -12.40 -47.66
CA LYS A 105 -8.57 -13.03 -47.49
C LYS A 105 -7.54 -12.07 -46.90
N GLU A 106 -7.47 -10.84 -47.39
CA GLU A 106 -6.42 -9.89 -47.01
C GLU A 106 -6.73 -9.14 -45.71
N VAL A 107 -8.00 -8.85 -45.41
CA VAL A 107 -8.39 -8.02 -44.26
C VAL A 107 -9.00 -8.87 -43.16
N LEU A 108 -10.08 -9.61 -43.44
CA LEU A 108 -10.81 -10.32 -42.38
C LEU A 108 -9.98 -11.44 -41.75
N ARG A 109 -9.32 -12.27 -42.57
CA ARG A 109 -8.47 -13.36 -42.03
C ARG A 109 -7.25 -12.82 -41.28
N LYS A 110 -6.62 -11.75 -41.79
CA LYS A 110 -5.49 -11.12 -41.09
C LYS A 110 -5.92 -10.45 -39.78
N TRP A 111 -7.10 -9.81 -39.77
CA TRP A 111 -7.66 -9.23 -38.55
C TRP A 111 -7.98 -10.30 -37.51
N ALA A 112 -8.59 -11.43 -37.90
CA ALA A 112 -8.88 -12.53 -36.98
C ALA A 112 -7.60 -13.10 -36.35
N SER A 113 -6.54 -13.29 -37.15
CA SER A 113 -5.23 -13.71 -36.66
C SER A 113 -4.57 -12.65 -35.76
N ALA A 114 -4.71 -11.36 -36.10
CA ALA A 114 -4.21 -10.27 -35.29
C ALA A 114 -4.93 -10.17 -33.94
N GLU A 115 -6.24 -10.43 -33.90
CA GLU A 115 -7.03 -10.45 -32.68
C GLU A 115 -6.65 -11.62 -31.77
N GLU A 116 -6.44 -12.81 -32.34
CA GLU A 116 -5.89 -13.95 -31.59
C GLU A 116 -4.50 -13.62 -31.00
N ALA A 117 -3.62 -13.01 -31.80
CA ALA A 117 -2.31 -12.56 -31.33
C ALA A 117 -2.42 -11.46 -30.25
N ARG A 118 -3.40 -10.55 -30.36
CA ARG A 118 -3.69 -9.51 -29.34
C ARG A 118 -4.12 -10.14 -28.02
N VAL A 119 -5.02 -11.11 -28.05
CA VAL A 119 -5.47 -11.85 -26.86
C VAL A 119 -4.31 -12.64 -26.25
N ALA A 120 -3.50 -13.32 -27.06
CA ALA A 120 -2.30 -14.03 -26.60
C ALA A 120 -1.28 -13.08 -25.95
N ALA A 121 -1.06 -11.89 -26.54
CA ALA A 121 -0.18 -10.86 -26.00
C ALA A 121 -0.72 -10.23 -24.71
N GLN A 122 -2.03 -10.02 -24.61
CA GLN A 122 -2.67 -9.52 -23.40
C GLN A 122 -2.53 -10.54 -22.27
N ASN A 123 -2.80 -11.82 -22.55
CA ASN A 123 -2.63 -12.90 -21.58
C ASN A 123 -1.17 -13.04 -21.14
N SER A 124 -0.21 -12.96 -22.07
CA SER A 124 1.22 -13.03 -21.74
C SER A 124 1.69 -11.81 -20.92
N LEU A 125 1.14 -10.62 -21.17
CA LEU A 125 1.43 -9.45 -20.34
C LEU A 125 0.90 -9.62 -18.92
N GLN A 126 -0.32 -10.13 -18.76
CA GLN A 126 -0.92 -10.39 -17.45
C GLN A 126 -0.12 -11.45 -16.68
N THR A 127 0.29 -12.53 -17.34
CA THR A 127 1.14 -13.56 -16.70
C THR A 127 2.52 -13.01 -16.35
N LEU A 128 3.15 -12.19 -17.20
CA LEU A 128 4.43 -11.55 -16.92
C LEU A 128 4.35 -10.57 -15.74
N ARG A 129 3.28 -9.77 -15.65
CA ARG A 129 3.06 -8.85 -14.51
C ARG A 129 2.95 -9.62 -13.20
N LEU A 130 2.11 -10.65 -13.18
CA LEU A 130 1.95 -11.52 -12.01
C LEU A 130 3.27 -12.24 -11.65
N ALA A 131 3.96 -12.80 -12.64
CA ALA A 131 5.23 -13.50 -12.43
C ALA A 131 6.32 -12.57 -11.87
N ARG A 132 6.43 -11.32 -12.36
CA ARG A 132 7.37 -10.33 -11.83
C ARG A 132 7.02 -9.90 -10.40
N ALA A 133 5.74 -9.74 -10.09
CA ALA A 133 5.30 -9.45 -8.73
C ALA A 133 5.64 -10.60 -7.78
N VAL A 134 5.32 -11.84 -8.16
CA VAL A 134 5.68 -13.06 -7.42
C VAL A 134 7.19 -13.16 -7.22
N ALA A 135 7.99 -12.95 -8.27
CA ALA A 135 9.45 -13.01 -8.20
C ALA A 135 10.03 -11.97 -7.23
N ARG A 136 9.49 -10.75 -7.23
CA ARG A 136 9.86 -9.69 -6.26
C ARG A 136 9.47 -10.07 -4.83
N CYS A 137 8.28 -10.63 -4.60
CA CYS A 137 7.89 -11.09 -3.27
C CYS A 137 8.78 -12.22 -2.75
N ILE A 138 9.15 -13.18 -3.61
CA ILE A 138 10.06 -14.28 -3.25
C ILE A 138 11.48 -13.76 -2.99
N SER A 139 11.98 -12.83 -3.80
CA SER A 139 13.33 -12.26 -3.58
C SER A 139 13.39 -11.44 -2.28
N LEU A 140 12.35 -10.66 -1.97
CA LEU A 140 12.20 -9.98 -0.68
C LEU A 140 12.06 -10.96 0.48
N GLY A 141 11.33 -12.07 0.30
CA GLY A 141 11.23 -13.15 1.28
C GLY A 141 12.59 -13.77 1.60
N ARG A 142 13.40 -14.07 0.57
CA ARG A 142 14.77 -14.59 0.76
C ARG A 142 15.68 -13.59 1.48
N GLN A 143 15.56 -12.30 1.15
CA GLN A 143 16.29 -11.25 1.87
C GLN A 143 15.88 -11.17 3.33
N LEU A 144 14.58 -11.29 3.60
CA LEU A 144 14.03 -11.30 4.95
C LEU A 144 14.53 -12.50 5.76
N GLU A 145 14.56 -13.71 5.19
CA GLU A 145 15.14 -14.89 5.84
C GLU A 145 16.60 -14.69 6.25
N SER A 146 17.42 -14.15 5.34
CA SER A 146 18.83 -13.83 5.62
C SER A 146 18.95 -12.82 6.78
N GLN A 147 18.15 -11.77 6.75
CA GLN A 147 18.16 -10.73 7.78
C GLN A 147 17.66 -11.25 9.15
N ILE A 148 16.69 -12.18 9.17
CA ILE A 148 16.23 -12.80 10.42
C ILE A 148 17.27 -13.77 10.98
N ALA A 149 17.98 -14.50 10.12
CA ALA A 149 19.08 -15.36 10.54
C ALA A 149 20.21 -14.56 11.22
N GLU A 150 20.51 -13.36 10.69
CA GLU A 150 21.41 -12.37 11.29
C GLU A 150 20.87 -11.87 12.65
N VAL A 151 19.60 -11.47 12.72
CA VAL A 151 18.97 -10.96 13.95
C VAL A 151 18.85 -12.02 15.05
N THR A 152 18.71 -13.29 14.68
CA THR A 152 18.58 -14.43 15.61
C THR A 152 19.95 -15.01 15.99
N GLY A 153 21.05 -14.56 15.37
CA GLY A 153 22.41 -15.01 15.70
C GLY A 153 22.71 -16.46 15.30
N ARG A 154 21.90 -17.08 14.43
CA ARG A 154 22.07 -18.51 14.06
C ARG A 154 23.26 -18.79 13.13
N VAL A 155 23.88 -17.75 12.55
CA VAL A 155 24.95 -17.89 11.54
C VAL A 155 26.35 -18.05 12.15
N SER A 156 26.54 -17.94 13.47
CA SER A 156 27.88 -17.94 14.10
C SER A 156 28.25 -19.25 14.83
N SER A 157 27.71 -20.42 14.45
CA SER A 157 28.09 -21.69 15.10
C SER A 157 28.91 -22.68 14.24
N SER A 158 29.21 -22.38 12.97
CA SER A 158 29.86 -23.38 12.09
C SER A 158 31.27 -23.04 11.59
N THR A 159 31.94 -22.00 12.10
CA THR A 159 33.33 -21.71 11.69
C THR A 159 34.24 -21.63 12.90
N ASN A 160 34.86 -22.77 13.21
CA ASN A 160 35.97 -22.90 14.14
C ASN A 160 37.20 -22.15 13.58
N THR A 161 37.28 -20.84 13.81
CA THR A 161 38.54 -20.10 13.67
C THR A 161 38.77 -19.30 14.95
N SER A 162 39.74 -19.78 15.71
CA SER A 162 40.31 -19.18 16.92
C SER A 162 40.66 -17.70 16.72
N GLY A 163 39.96 -16.82 17.43
CA GLY A 163 40.28 -15.39 17.46
C GLY A 163 39.23 -14.60 18.26
N ALA A 164 39.44 -14.51 19.57
CA ALA A 164 38.88 -13.49 20.47
C ALA A 164 37.36 -13.18 20.38
N MET A 165 36.57 -13.81 21.25
CA MET A 165 35.55 -13.16 22.12
C MET A 165 34.68 -12.01 21.55
N ALA A 166 34.36 -12.00 20.26
CA ALA A 166 33.27 -11.21 19.71
C ALA A 166 31.97 -11.97 19.98
N ALA A 167 31.57 -12.01 21.26
CA ALA A 167 30.26 -12.48 21.65
C ALA A 167 29.21 -11.81 20.77
N ALA A 168 28.48 -12.62 19.99
CA ALA A 168 27.19 -12.30 19.37
C ALA A 168 26.95 -10.79 19.23
N LYS A 169 27.66 -10.15 18.29
CA LYS A 169 27.37 -8.77 17.93
C LYS A 169 26.01 -8.81 17.24
N ASP A 170 24.96 -8.72 18.03
CA ASP A 170 23.59 -8.58 17.57
C ASP A 170 23.60 -7.40 16.59
N ASP A 171 23.48 -7.69 15.30
CA ASP A 171 23.44 -6.67 14.26
C ASP A 171 22.10 -5.94 14.41
N HIS A 172 22.08 -4.97 15.31
CA HIS A 172 20.96 -4.11 15.58
C HIS A 172 20.56 -3.32 14.31
N ARG A 173 21.49 -3.19 13.35
CA ARG A 173 21.24 -2.72 11.99
C ARG A 173 20.45 -3.72 11.13
N ALA A 174 20.70 -5.03 11.28
CA ALA A 174 19.94 -6.08 10.58
C ALA A 174 18.46 -6.06 10.99
N MET A 175 18.16 -5.72 12.24
CA MET A 175 16.78 -5.55 12.71
C MET A 175 16.04 -4.42 11.98
N VAL A 176 16.70 -3.27 11.75
CA VAL A 176 16.15 -2.15 10.98
C VAL A 176 15.93 -2.55 9.52
N ARG A 177 16.90 -3.27 8.92
CA ARG A 177 16.76 -3.82 7.57
C ARG A 177 15.56 -4.77 7.45
N ALA A 178 15.42 -5.70 8.40
CA ALA A 178 14.27 -6.61 8.47
C ALA A 178 12.94 -5.87 8.59
N ALA A 179 12.86 -4.82 9.41
CA ALA A 179 11.65 -3.99 9.51
C ALA A 179 11.32 -3.29 8.17
N THR A 180 12.33 -2.77 7.47
CA THR A 180 12.11 -2.14 6.16
C THR A 180 11.67 -3.14 5.08
N THR A 181 12.23 -4.36 5.04
CA THR A 181 11.82 -5.39 4.09
C THR A 181 10.41 -5.92 4.39
N ILE A 182 10.03 -6.06 5.66
CA ILE A 182 8.66 -6.38 6.08
C ILE A 182 7.69 -5.28 5.63
N LEU A 183 8.07 -4.00 5.74
CA LEU A 183 7.25 -2.88 5.27
C LEU A 183 7.08 -2.90 3.75
N MET A 184 8.15 -3.16 2.98
CA MET A 184 8.05 -3.31 1.53
C MET A 184 7.12 -4.47 1.14
N LEU A 185 7.21 -5.61 1.84
CA LEU A 185 6.29 -6.73 1.63
C LEU A 185 4.84 -6.38 1.97
N ARG A 186 4.60 -5.63 3.04
CA ARG A 186 3.27 -5.11 3.38
C ARG A 186 2.73 -4.15 2.32
N GLN A 187 3.57 -3.27 1.79
CA GLN A 187 3.20 -2.35 0.71
C GLN A 187 2.76 -3.14 -0.53
N MET A 188 3.55 -4.14 -0.93
CA MET A 188 3.22 -5.04 -2.04
C MET A 188 1.90 -5.79 -1.81
N PHE A 189 1.62 -6.23 -0.59
CA PHE A 189 0.36 -6.88 -0.24
C PHE A 189 -0.83 -5.92 -0.11
N SER A 190 -0.58 -4.64 0.15
CA SER A 190 -1.64 -3.62 0.28
C SER A 190 -1.99 -2.97 -1.06
N ALA A 191 -1.06 -2.97 -2.02
CA ALA A 191 -1.22 -2.40 -3.36
C ALA A 191 -2.05 -3.33 -4.27
N ILE A 192 -3.31 -3.57 -3.90
CA ILE A 192 -4.25 -4.48 -4.59
C ILE A 192 -5.01 -3.76 -5.72
N GLY A 193 -4.77 -2.46 -5.95
CA GLY A 193 -5.48 -1.66 -6.95
C GLY A 193 -5.30 -2.16 -8.40
N GLU A 194 -6.21 -1.75 -9.29
CA GLU A 194 -6.12 -2.09 -10.72
C GLU A 194 -4.86 -1.46 -11.33
N GLY A 195 -3.97 -2.31 -11.87
CA GLY A 195 -2.68 -1.86 -12.42
C GLY A 195 -1.55 -1.72 -11.40
N GLU A 196 -1.81 -1.94 -10.10
CA GLU A 196 -0.80 -1.94 -9.06
C GLU A 196 -0.09 -3.30 -8.95
N GLU A 197 1.10 -3.30 -8.34
CA GLU A 197 1.99 -4.47 -8.33
C GLU A 197 1.44 -5.67 -7.55
N GLY A 198 0.41 -5.49 -6.71
CA GLY A 198 -0.25 -6.55 -5.94
C GLY A 198 -1.51 -7.13 -6.58
N GLN A 199 -1.89 -6.72 -7.80
CA GLN A 199 -3.08 -7.24 -8.46
C GLN A 199 -2.98 -8.76 -8.68
N GLY A 200 -3.91 -9.51 -8.07
CA GLY A 200 -3.99 -10.98 -8.19
C GLY A 200 -2.97 -11.76 -7.35
N LEU A 201 -2.17 -11.08 -6.53
CA LEU A 201 -1.10 -11.70 -5.74
C LEU A 201 -1.63 -12.67 -4.66
N ASP A 202 -2.79 -12.37 -4.07
CA ASP A 202 -3.45 -13.22 -3.05
C ASP A 202 -4.02 -14.53 -3.61
N ARG A 203 -4.23 -14.61 -4.93
CA ARG A 203 -4.69 -15.85 -5.60
C ARG A 203 -3.59 -16.90 -5.68
N VAL A 204 -2.32 -16.51 -5.55
CA VAL A 204 -1.17 -17.41 -5.67
C VAL A 204 -0.89 -18.10 -4.34
N LYS A 205 -1.03 -19.44 -4.30
CA LYS A 205 -0.84 -20.24 -3.08
C LYS A 205 0.53 -20.05 -2.43
N VAL A 206 1.60 -19.96 -3.23
CA VAL A 206 2.98 -19.76 -2.74
C VAL A 206 3.12 -18.45 -1.95
N ILE A 207 2.37 -17.42 -2.34
CA ILE A 207 2.43 -16.13 -1.65
C ILE A 207 1.65 -16.18 -0.35
N ARG A 208 0.52 -16.89 -0.33
CA ARG A 208 -0.23 -17.15 0.89
C ARG A 208 0.62 -17.92 1.91
N THR A 209 1.35 -18.94 1.47
CA THR A 209 2.28 -19.70 2.33
C THR A 209 3.46 -18.83 2.78
N LEU A 210 4.05 -18.02 1.89
CA LEU A 210 5.11 -17.07 2.28
C LEU A 210 4.61 -16.08 3.33
N ARG A 211 3.37 -15.61 3.20
CA ARG A 211 2.76 -14.70 4.16
C ARG A 211 2.52 -15.37 5.52
N SER A 212 1.94 -16.56 5.55
CA SER A 212 1.64 -17.29 6.79
C SER A 212 2.88 -17.81 7.50
N ASP A 213 3.83 -18.36 6.74
CA ASP A 213 4.90 -19.19 7.30
C ASP A 213 6.19 -18.39 7.52
N LEU A 214 6.41 -17.33 6.73
CA LEU A 214 7.60 -16.49 6.86
C LEU A 214 7.28 -15.10 7.39
N VAL A 215 6.38 -14.33 6.74
CA VAL A 215 6.19 -12.90 7.04
C VAL A 215 5.60 -12.66 8.44
N ILE A 216 4.55 -13.39 8.82
CA ILE A 216 3.92 -13.22 10.14
C ILE A 216 4.88 -13.64 11.28
N PRO A 217 5.54 -14.82 11.22
CA PRO A 217 6.54 -15.18 12.23
C PRO A 217 7.72 -14.23 12.28
N ALA A 218 8.25 -13.82 11.13
CA ALA A 218 9.33 -12.82 11.00
C ALA A 218 9.00 -11.50 11.71
N GLU A 219 7.78 -11.02 11.51
CA GLU A 219 7.29 -9.82 12.15
C GLU A 219 7.23 -10.00 13.66
N ASN A 220 6.66 -11.10 14.14
CA ASN A 220 6.56 -11.38 15.56
C ASN A 220 7.93 -11.53 16.23
N THR A 221 8.90 -12.19 15.57
CA THR A 221 10.27 -12.32 16.09
C THR A 221 10.97 -10.98 16.15
N THR A 222 10.81 -10.13 15.12
CA THR A 222 11.42 -8.79 15.08
C THR A 222 10.81 -7.89 16.16
N LYS A 223 9.48 -7.93 16.33
CA LYS A 223 8.78 -7.23 17.42
C LYS A 223 9.29 -7.68 18.78
N ALA A 224 9.24 -8.99 19.06
CA ALA A 224 9.65 -9.53 20.35
C ALA A 224 11.11 -9.18 20.68
N ARG A 225 12.00 -9.21 19.68
CA ARG A 225 13.41 -8.84 19.88
C ARG A 225 13.58 -7.35 20.15
N ALA A 226 12.91 -6.48 19.41
CA ALA A 226 12.95 -5.04 19.66
C ALA A 226 12.40 -4.68 21.06
N GLN A 227 11.30 -5.32 21.48
CA GLN A 227 10.74 -5.19 22.83
C GLN A 227 11.72 -5.67 23.91
N GLN A 228 12.42 -6.78 23.67
CA GLN A 228 13.42 -7.31 24.59
C GLN A 228 14.61 -6.36 24.75
N VAL A 229 15.06 -5.71 23.68
CA VAL A 229 16.17 -4.73 23.73
C VAL A 229 15.78 -3.51 24.58
N ILE A 230 14.55 -2.99 24.42
CA ILE A 230 14.06 -1.87 25.23
C ILE A 230 13.89 -2.30 26.70
N ASN A 231 13.31 -3.47 26.95
CA ASN A 231 13.07 -3.94 28.32
C ASN A 231 14.36 -4.28 29.08
N ARG A 232 15.45 -4.60 28.38
CA ARG A 232 16.77 -4.88 28.97
C ARG A 232 17.66 -3.65 29.06
N PHE A 233 17.20 -2.49 28.60
CA PHE A 233 17.99 -1.27 28.67
C PHE A 233 18.26 -0.90 30.13
N SER A 234 19.55 -0.87 30.49
CA SER A 234 20.06 -0.29 31.72
C SER A 234 21.44 0.31 31.46
N VAL A 235 21.62 1.56 31.88
CA VAL A 235 22.91 2.26 31.86
C VAL A 235 23.82 1.71 32.96
N SER A 236 23.23 1.19 34.04
CA SER A 236 23.94 0.61 35.19
C SER A 236 24.55 -0.77 34.88
N SER A 237 23.87 -1.62 34.09
CA SER A 237 24.41 -2.93 33.70
C SER A 237 25.64 -2.85 32.78
N LEU A 238 25.84 -1.72 32.09
CA LEU A 238 26.99 -1.49 31.21
C LEU A 238 28.27 -1.12 31.97
N ILE A 239 28.14 -0.62 33.20
CA ILE A 239 29.28 -0.21 34.05
C ILE A 239 29.74 -1.39 34.94
N VAL A 240 28.80 -2.25 35.34
CA VAL A 240 29.08 -3.37 36.26
C VAL A 240 29.76 -4.56 35.55
N ASP A 241 29.47 -4.80 34.27
CA ASP A 241 30.09 -5.91 33.51
C ASP A 241 31.60 -5.71 33.22
N GLY A 242 32.09 -4.47 33.39
CA GLY A 242 33.53 -4.17 33.39
C GLY A 242 34.24 -4.41 34.73
N SER A 243 33.48 -4.64 35.81
CA SER A 243 34.02 -4.69 37.19
C SER A 243 33.84 -6.06 37.87
N SER A 244 33.19 -7.04 37.23
CA SER A 244 32.93 -8.37 37.82
C SER A 244 33.86 -9.49 37.34
N ARG A 245 35.14 -9.18 37.11
CA ARG A 245 36.21 -10.20 36.97
C ARG A 245 37.30 -10.01 38.02
N THR A 246 36.93 -10.02 39.30
CA THR A 246 37.89 -10.12 40.41
C THR A 246 37.35 -11.00 41.54
N SER A 247 37.56 -12.31 41.43
CA SER A 247 37.63 -13.17 42.63
C SER A 247 38.43 -14.44 42.35
N ASN A 248 39.76 -14.34 42.45
CA ASN A 248 40.53 -15.17 43.38
C ASN A 248 42.01 -14.72 43.40
N GLY A 249 42.56 -14.63 44.60
CA GLY A 249 43.77 -13.90 44.93
C GLY A 249 45.07 -14.48 44.37
N THR A 250 46.09 -13.63 44.23
CA THR A 250 47.21 -13.50 45.18
C THR A 250 48.09 -12.30 44.78
N GLN A 251 48.61 -11.64 45.81
CA GLN A 251 49.53 -10.50 45.90
C GLN A 251 50.44 -10.17 44.69
N SER A 252 50.43 -8.90 44.25
CA SER A 252 51.60 -7.97 44.09
C SER A 252 51.20 -6.68 43.33
N PRO A 253 51.72 -5.48 43.66
CA PRO A 253 51.50 -4.23 42.89
C PRO A 253 52.61 -4.03 41.82
N PRO A 254 52.35 -3.54 40.59
CA PRO A 254 52.50 -2.10 40.23
C PRO A 254 51.65 -1.67 38.97
N PRO A 255 52.01 -0.61 38.21
CA PRO A 255 51.76 0.82 38.41
C PRO A 255 50.64 1.40 37.50
N ALA A 256 50.29 2.66 37.74
CA ALA A 256 49.29 3.44 37.03
C ALA A 256 49.41 3.42 35.49
N THR A 257 48.40 2.88 34.81
CA THR A 257 48.09 3.21 33.40
C THR A 257 46.58 3.39 33.23
N SER A 258 46.21 4.58 32.78
CA SER A 258 44.88 5.14 32.63
C SER A 258 44.18 4.70 31.33
N SER A 259 44.01 3.40 31.11
CA SER A 259 43.43 2.85 29.85
C SER A 259 42.11 2.09 30.03
N SER A 260 41.40 2.24 31.14
CA SER A 260 40.09 1.59 31.38
C SER A 260 38.86 2.44 31.02
N SER A 261 39.03 3.70 30.58
CA SER A 261 37.90 4.60 30.28
C SER A 261 37.36 4.51 28.84
N SER A 262 38.12 3.96 27.89
CA SER A 262 37.75 3.93 26.47
C SER A 262 36.73 2.83 26.10
N SER A 263 36.78 1.67 26.76
CA SER A 263 35.84 0.56 26.54
C SER A 263 34.42 0.90 26.98
N THR A 264 34.28 1.67 28.06
CA THR A 264 32.97 2.04 28.63
C THR A 264 32.24 3.02 27.72
N TYR A 265 32.92 3.99 27.11
CA TYR A 265 32.28 4.94 26.18
C TYR A 265 31.73 4.24 24.94
N ALA A 266 32.55 3.38 24.30
CA ALA A 266 32.15 2.61 23.13
C ALA A 266 30.95 1.68 23.42
N GLN A 267 30.94 1.02 24.58
CA GLN A 267 29.81 0.17 25.01
C GLN A 267 28.53 0.98 25.25
N THR A 268 28.65 2.17 25.85
CA THR A 268 27.48 3.05 26.04
C THR A 268 26.94 3.61 24.73
N GLU A 269 27.80 3.93 23.76
CA GLU A 269 27.38 4.36 22.43
C GLU A 269 26.71 3.23 21.65
N GLU A 270 27.25 2.01 21.75
CA GLU A 270 26.67 0.83 21.13
C GLU A 270 25.30 0.47 21.75
N ALA A 271 25.14 0.58 23.07
CA ALA A 271 23.84 0.40 23.74
C ALA A 271 22.82 1.47 23.30
N LYS A 272 23.24 2.72 23.11
CA LYS A 272 22.39 3.77 22.53
C LYS A 272 21.99 3.44 21.09
N ALA A 273 22.91 2.93 20.27
CA ALA A 273 22.63 2.53 18.89
C ALA A 273 21.66 1.33 18.82
N ARG A 274 21.77 0.37 19.75
CA ARG A 274 20.83 -0.75 19.90
C ARG A 274 19.43 -0.27 20.32
N LEU A 275 19.35 0.64 21.29
CA LEU A 275 18.07 1.24 21.69
C LEU A 275 17.45 2.01 20.52
N PHE A 276 18.24 2.83 19.82
CA PHE A 276 17.76 3.61 18.68
C PHE A 276 17.20 2.71 17.59
N SER A 277 17.90 1.64 17.23
CA SER A 277 17.41 0.66 16.25
C SER A 277 16.17 -0.12 16.71
N ALA A 278 16.06 -0.45 18.00
CA ALA A 278 14.85 -1.06 18.56
C ALA A 278 13.65 -0.09 18.54
N ILE A 279 13.88 1.20 18.82
CA ILE A 279 12.85 2.23 18.76
C ILE A 279 12.41 2.48 17.31
N THR A 280 13.36 2.61 16.37
CA THR A 280 13.02 2.81 14.96
C THR A 280 12.30 1.60 14.38
N THR A 281 12.69 0.37 14.75
CA THR A 281 12.00 -0.84 14.29
C THR A 281 10.59 -0.94 14.84
N LEU A 282 10.35 -0.68 16.13
CA LEU A 282 8.98 -0.68 16.68
C LEU A 282 8.12 0.45 16.11
N TYR A 283 8.72 1.61 15.83
CA TYR A 283 8.03 2.69 15.14
C TYR A 283 7.64 2.29 13.71
N LEU A 284 8.57 1.72 12.95
CA LEU A 284 8.33 1.24 11.59
C LEU A 284 7.34 0.06 11.52
N LEU A 285 7.31 -0.78 12.56
CA LEU A 285 6.48 -1.98 12.59
C LEU A 285 5.13 -1.77 13.30
N SER A 286 4.88 -0.56 13.81
CA SER A 286 3.61 -0.20 14.44
C SER A 286 2.47 -0.20 13.41
N PRO A 287 1.27 -0.65 13.81
CA PRO A 287 0.16 -0.85 12.88
C PRO A 287 -0.29 0.50 12.31
N THR A 288 0.04 0.75 11.04
CA THR A 288 -0.59 1.84 10.30
C THR A 288 -1.99 1.42 9.89
N PRO A 289 -3.04 2.20 10.20
CA PRO A 289 -4.36 1.95 9.66
C PRO A 289 -4.30 1.94 8.13
N LYS A 290 -5.06 1.05 7.50
CA LYS A 290 -5.06 0.82 6.05
C LYS A 290 -5.53 2.02 5.21
N ASN A 291 -6.08 3.04 5.87
CA ASN A 291 -6.46 4.31 5.26
C ASN A 291 -5.39 5.32 5.59
N GLY A 292 -4.78 5.94 4.58
CA GLY A 292 -3.65 6.86 4.71
C GLY A 292 -3.92 7.99 5.72
N VAL A 293 -3.50 7.78 6.96
CA VAL A 293 -3.48 8.79 8.00
C VAL A 293 -2.22 9.63 7.82
N SER A 294 -2.35 10.95 7.96
CA SER A 294 -1.24 11.90 7.90
C SER A 294 -0.17 11.57 8.95
N ALA A 295 1.09 11.85 8.66
CA ALA A 295 2.24 11.57 9.54
C ALA A 295 2.18 12.25 10.93
N GLU A 296 1.22 13.16 11.13
CA GLU A 296 1.00 13.92 12.36
C GLU A 296 0.06 13.21 13.35
N ASP A 297 -0.89 12.41 12.85
CA ASP A 297 -1.89 11.69 13.66
C ASP A 297 -1.47 10.25 13.97
N PHE A 298 -0.32 9.80 13.44
CA PHE A 298 0.18 8.45 13.64
C PHE A 298 0.66 8.24 15.08
N GLN A 299 -0.09 7.46 15.85
CA GLN A 299 0.30 7.03 17.19
C GLN A 299 0.97 5.65 17.12
N PRO A 300 2.26 5.52 17.47
CA PRO A 300 2.94 4.23 17.43
C PRO A 300 2.55 3.40 18.67
N GLU A 301 1.38 2.75 18.63
CA GLU A 301 0.82 1.98 19.76
C GLU A 301 1.77 0.90 20.30
N LEU A 302 2.50 0.20 19.43
CA LEU A 302 3.46 -0.83 19.84
C LEU A 302 4.65 -0.22 20.60
N LEU A 303 5.16 0.92 20.15
CA LEU A 303 6.25 1.60 20.85
C LEU A 303 5.75 2.13 22.19
N LEU A 304 4.58 2.79 22.21
CA LEU A 304 4.01 3.37 23.41
C LEU A 304 3.70 2.32 24.48
N SER A 305 3.03 1.23 24.11
CA SER A 305 2.74 0.12 25.03
C SER A 305 4.01 -0.51 25.61
N THR A 306 5.07 -0.63 24.81
CA THR A 306 6.34 -1.21 25.29
C THR A 306 7.09 -0.29 26.23
N LEU A 307 7.09 1.02 25.96
CA LEU A 307 7.68 2.01 26.86
C LEU A 307 6.88 2.15 28.16
N GLN A 308 5.55 2.11 28.09
CA GLN A 308 4.69 2.05 29.27
C GLN A 308 4.97 0.80 30.11
N GLY A 309 5.06 -0.37 29.46
CA GLY A 309 5.41 -1.62 30.12
C GLY A 309 6.77 -1.56 30.81
N TYR A 310 7.77 -0.96 30.16
CA TYR A 310 9.09 -0.75 30.76
C TYR A 310 9.04 0.13 32.02
N ILE A 311 8.34 1.27 31.97
CA ILE A 311 8.18 2.18 33.12
C ILE A 311 7.41 1.51 34.25
N HIS A 312 6.34 0.77 33.94
CA HIS A 312 5.55 0.07 34.95
C HIS A 312 6.36 -1.06 35.63
N ASN A 313 7.14 -1.81 34.85
CA ASN A 313 8.02 -2.86 35.37
C ASN A 313 9.13 -2.29 36.24
N SER A 314 9.76 -1.18 35.82
CA SER A 314 10.80 -0.52 36.62
C SER A 314 10.24 0.03 37.94
N LEU A 315 9.04 0.63 37.92
CA LEU A 315 8.34 1.08 39.12
C LEU A 315 8.01 -0.08 40.06
N THR A 316 7.33 -1.11 39.57
CA THR A 316 6.90 -2.26 40.39
C THR A 316 8.10 -2.96 41.01
N SER A 317 9.18 -3.12 40.24
CA SER A 317 10.41 -3.71 40.76
C SER A 317 11.07 -2.81 41.82
N SER A 318 11.06 -1.48 41.64
CA SER A 318 11.65 -0.53 42.59
C SER A 318 10.84 -0.40 43.88
N LEU A 319 9.52 -0.48 43.78
CA LEU A 319 8.63 -0.59 44.93
C LEU A 319 8.95 -1.86 45.72
N SER A 320 9.12 -3.00 45.04
CA SER A 320 9.42 -4.28 45.69
C SER A 320 10.79 -4.31 46.40
N SER A 321 11.81 -3.65 45.83
CA SER A 321 13.15 -3.58 46.42
C SER A 321 13.16 -2.62 47.62
N LEU A 322 12.47 -1.48 47.50
CA LEU A 322 12.37 -0.49 48.56
C LEU A 322 11.51 -1.01 49.74
N ALA A 323 10.39 -1.70 49.48
CA ALA A 323 9.57 -2.33 50.52
C ALA A 323 10.36 -3.39 51.31
N ARG A 324 11.19 -4.19 50.62
CA ARG A 324 12.11 -5.13 51.28
C ARG A 324 13.22 -4.40 52.05
N GLY A 325 13.83 -3.37 51.46
CA GLY A 325 14.85 -2.55 52.10
C GLY A 325 14.37 -1.85 53.37
N LEU A 326 13.10 -1.44 53.43
CA LEU A 326 12.48 -0.86 54.64
C LEU A 326 12.20 -1.91 55.72
N ALA A 327 11.91 -3.16 55.35
CA ALA A 327 11.77 -4.26 56.31
C ALA A 327 13.13 -4.71 56.86
N THR A 328 14.20 -4.59 56.07
CA THR A 328 15.57 -4.97 56.44
C THR A 328 16.55 -3.81 56.20
N LEU A 329 16.73 -2.98 57.24
CA LEU A 329 17.57 -1.76 57.20
C LEU A 329 18.99 -1.96 56.60
N PRO A 330 19.71 -3.09 56.82
CA PRO A 330 21.04 -3.29 56.22
C PRO A 330 21.03 -3.36 54.68
N THR A 331 19.89 -3.69 54.08
CA THR A 331 19.73 -3.76 52.61
C THR A 331 19.12 -2.49 52.03
N LEU A 332 18.78 -1.51 52.87
CA LEU A 332 18.18 -0.24 52.44
C LEU A 332 19.11 0.52 51.50
N ASP A 333 20.40 0.64 51.84
CA ASP A 333 21.38 1.36 51.00
C ASP A 333 21.50 0.74 49.61
N ARG A 334 21.45 -0.59 49.53
CA ARG A 334 21.43 -1.32 48.26
C ARG A 334 20.14 -1.07 47.49
N ALA A 335 18.98 -1.11 48.16
CA ALA A 335 17.70 -0.84 47.53
C ALA A 335 17.63 0.61 47.00
N LEU A 336 18.10 1.60 47.76
CA LEU A 336 18.17 3.01 47.34
C LEU A 336 19.13 3.20 46.16
N ALA A 337 20.27 2.50 46.14
CA ALA A 337 21.17 2.49 44.99
C ALA A 337 20.51 1.90 43.72
N GLU A 338 19.74 0.81 43.86
CA GLU A 338 18.98 0.20 42.75
C GLU A 338 17.84 1.12 42.25
N VAL A 339 17.11 1.77 43.15
CA VAL A 339 16.02 2.71 42.80
C VAL A 339 16.55 3.96 42.10
N SER A 340 17.66 4.52 42.59
CA SER A 340 18.32 5.67 41.95
C SER A 340 18.93 5.31 40.60
N GLY A 341 19.54 4.12 40.46
CA GLY A 341 20.05 3.63 39.17
C GLY A 341 18.96 3.45 38.11
N ARG A 342 17.78 2.94 38.49
CA ARG A 342 16.64 2.84 37.57
C ARG A 342 16.04 4.20 37.18
N CYS A 343 16.05 5.16 38.10
CA CYS A 343 15.68 6.53 37.76
C CYS A 343 16.66 7.14 36.74
N GLN A 344 17.96 6.90 36.90
CA GLN A 344 18.97 7.33 35.92
C GLN A 344 18.75 6.68 34.54
N ASP A 345 18.37 5.40 34.51
CA ASP A 345 18.03 4.69 33.27
C ASP A 345 16.81 5.33 32.57
N ILE A 346 15.76 5.69 33.33
CA ILE A 346 14.57 6.39 32.82
C ILE A 346 14.91 7.80 32.32
N ALA A 347 15.74 8.55 33.06
CA ALA A 347 16.19 9.89 32.66
C ALA A 347 17.08 9.84 31.41
N ALA A 348 17.92 8.81 31.28
CA ALA A 348 18.70 8.57 30.07
C ALA A 348 17.81 8.21 28.88
N LEU A 349 16.76 7.40 29.09
CA LEU A 349 15.78 7.08 28.06
C LEU A 349 15.01 8.32 27.59
N GLU A 350 14.60 9.20 28.51
CA GLU A 350 13.97 10.48 28.17
C GLU A 350 14.91 11.36 27.32
N ALA A 351 16.17 11.51 27.74
CA ALA A 351 17.16 12.28 26.99
C ALA A 351 17.42 11.71 25.59
N LEU A 352 17.41 10.39 25.44
CA LEU A 352 17.56 9.73 24.15
C LEU A 352 16.33 9.97 23.26
N LEU A 353 15.12 9.75 23.78
CA LEU A 353 13.88 10.01 23.04
C LEU A 353 13.71 11.49 22.67
N ALA A 354 14.21 12.42 23.48
CA ALA A 354 14.24 13.85 23.17
C ALA A 354 15.11 14.17 21.95
N GLY A 355 16.19 13.41 21.76
CA GLY A 355 17.10 13.54 20.63
C GLY A 355 16.64 12.83 19.36
N LEU A 356 15.56 12.03 19.41
CA LEU A 356 15.07 11.30 18.25
C LEU A 356 14.04 12.11 17.46
N LYS A 357 14.46 12.58 16.28
CA LYS A 357 13.55 13.06 15.23
C LYS A 357 12.73 11.87 14.71
N ARG A 358 11.42 12.06 14.52
CA ARG A 358 10.52 11.03 13.97
C ARG A 358 11.11 10.45 12.66
N PRO A 359 11.40 9.14 12.59
CA PRO A 359 11.93 8.54 11.37
C PRO A 359 10.83 8.56 10.28
N SER A 360 11.22 8.81 9.03
CA SER A 360 10.30 8.82 7.89
C SER A 360 9.72 7.43 7.69
N HIS A 361 8.39 7.32 7.78
CA HIS A 361 7.68 6.06 7.59
C HIS A 361 7.32 5.91 6.10
N PRO A 362 7.75 4.85 5.41
CA PRO A 362 7.55 4.70 3.96
C PRO A 362 6.08 4.45 3.55
N LEU A 363 5.19 4.13 4.50
CA LEU A 363 3.74 3.98 4.25
C LEU A 363 2.91 5.23 4.58
N LEU A 364 3.54 6.30 5.07
CA LEU A 364 2.87 7.58 5.27
C LEU A 364 3.27 8.45 4.08
N SER A 365 2.29 8.96 3.34
CA SER A 365 2.54 9.88 2.23
C SER A 365 3.35 11.07 2.74
N SER A 366 4.64 11.07 2.47
CA SER A 366 5.46 12.27 2.61
C SER A 366 4.99 13.20 1.51
N SER A 367 4.08 14.12 1.83
CA SER A 367 3.79 15.25 0.95
C SER A 367 5.07 16.06 0.82
N THR A 368 5.87 15.76 -0.21
CA THR A 368 7.13 16.44 -0.48
C THR A 368 6.84 17.84 -1.04
N ILE A 369 7.53 18.83 -0.47
CA ILE A 369 7.82 20.16 -1.03
C ILE A 369 6.70 21.20 -0.90
N THR A 370 6.72 21.97 0.19
CA THR A 370 6.63 23.43 0.09
C THR A 370 7.79 24.07 0.82
N THR A 371 8.59 24.78 0.03
CA THR A 371 9.63 25.72 0.40
C THR A 371 9.02 26.81 1.28
N THR A 372 9.21 26.72 2.58
CA THR A 372 9.29 27.86 3.51
C THR A 372 10.01 27.38 4.75
N ALA A 373 11.32 27.28 4.61
CA ALA A 373 12.23 27.23 5.74
C ALA A 373 12.10 28.54 6.51
N GLN A 374 11.28 28.55 7.55
CA GLN A 374 11.46 29.32 8.79
C GLN A 374 10.31 28.99 9.74
N THR A 375 10.66 28.70 11.00
CA THR A 375 9.78 28.61 12.19
C THR A 375 8.92 27.36 12.44
N THR A 376 9.49 26.14 12.44
CA THR A 376 9.02 25.08 13.38
C THR A 376 10.07 23.98 13.68
N GLU A 377 11.31 24.34 13.99
CA GLU A 377 12.38 23.36 14.26
C GLU A 377 12.38 22.77 15.70
N GLN A 378 11.39 23.06 16.55
CA GLN A 378 11.46 22.71 17.99
C GLN A 378 10.41 21.69 18.49
N THR A 379 9.62 21.03 17.64
CA THR A 379 8.42 20.30 18.12
C THR A 379 8.15 18.88 17.60
N SER A 380 9.05 18.24 16.85
CA SER A 380 8.83 16.93 16.21
C SER A 380 9.49 15.73 16.93
N ASN A 381 9.50 15.74 18.27
CA ASN A 381 10.14 14.66 19.06
C ASN A 381 9.16 13.51 19.36
N LEU A 382 9.68 12.27 19.40
CA LEU A 382 8.93 11.05 19.79
C LEU A 382 8.44 11.08 21.26
N LEU A 383 8.97 12.01 22.06
CA LEU A 383 8.57 12.21 23.45
C LEU A 383 7.15 12.77 23.61
N LYS A 384 6.71 13.68 22.75
CA LYS A 384 5.43 14.38 22.95
C LYS A 384 4.22 13.44 22.95
N PRO A 385 4.11 12.46 22.03
CA PRO A 385 3.04 11.47 22.09
C PRO A 385 3.08 10.63 23.37
N LEU A 386 4.28 10.27 23.86
CA LEU A 386 4.44 9.49 25.09
C LEU A 386 4.02 10.30 26.33
N LEU A 387 4.46 11.55 26.41
CA LEU A 387 4.10 12.48 27.49
C LEU A 387 2.61 12.81 27.49
N HIS A 388 1.98 12.92 26.32
CA HIS A 388 0.53 13.10 26.20
C HIS A 388 -0.25 11.85 26.65
N VAL A 389 0.21 10.65 26.33
CA VAL A 389 -0.47 9.41 26.79
C VAL A 389 -0.30 9.18 28.30
N LEU A 390 0.80 9.67 28.87
CA LEU A 390 1.05 9.59 30.32
C LEU A 390 0.59 10.83 31.10
N ASP A 391 0.00 11.84 30.44
CA ASP A 391 -0.38 13.14 31.03
C ASP A 391 0.69 13.74 31.97
N THR A 392 1.98 13.61 31.62
CA THR A 392 3.07 14.08 32.49
C THR A 392 4.07 14.98 31.76
N SER A 393 4.69 15.89 32.51
CA SER A 393 5.72 16.80 32.01
C SER A 393 7.13 16.19 31.91
N SER A 394 7.42 15.11 32.64
CA SER A 394 8.68 14.36 32.54
C SER A 394 8.51 12.91 33.01
N LEU A 395 9.31 11.98 32.47
CA LEU A 395 9.27 10.56 32.84
C LEU A 395 9.80 10.27 34.26
N PRO A 396 10.92 10.88 34.71
CA PRO A 396 11.41 10.64 36.06
C PRO A 396 10.51 11.29 37.13
N SER A 397 9.85 12.42 36.83
CA SER A 397 8.83 13.00 37.73
C SER A 397 7.64 12.06 37.93
N TYR A 398 7.17 11.41 36.85
CA TYR A 398 6.12 10.40 36.92
C TYR A 398 6.54 9.22 37.81
N TYR A 399 7.76 8.73 37.61
CA TYR A 399 8.33 7.62 38.38
C TYR A 399 8.36 7.92 39.89
N TRP A 400 8.93 9.06 40.30
CA TRP A 400 9.02 9.41 41.73
C TRP A 400 7.67 9.68 42.38
N ARG A 401 6.73 10.34 41.67
CA ARG A 401 5.37 10.58 42.19
C ARG A 401 4.59 9.30 42.38
N SER A 402 4.66 8.39 41.41
CA SER A 402 3.94 7.11 41.45
C SER A 402 4.56 6.12 42.46
N LEU A 403 5.89 6.18 42.63
CA LEU A 403 6.57 5.48 43.71
C LEU A 403 6.19 6.07 45.08
N ALA A 404 6.17 7.39 45.23
CA ALA A 404 5.78 8.05 46.47
C ALA A 404 4.31 7.84 46.85
N SER A 405 3.38 7.70 45.91
CA SER A 405 1.97 7.45 46.21
C SER A 405 1.71 6.03 46.73
N SER A 406 2.53 5.06 46.34
CA SER A 406 2.37 3.65 46.71
C SER A 406 3.12 3.25 47.99
N LEU A 407 4.17 3.97 48.37
CA LEU A 407 4.96 3.73 49.58
C LEU A 407 4.21 3.84 50.92
N PRO A 408 3.31 4.82 51.17
CA PRO A 408 2.69 5.01 52.47
C PRO A 408 1.93 3.77 52.97
N SER A 409 1.20 3.11 52.06
CA SER A 409 0.46 1.88 52.37
C SER A 409 1.38 0.75 52.86
N ARG A 410 2.53 0.57 52.20
CA ARG A 410 3.54 -0.45 52.54
C ARG A 410 4.26 -0.13 53.84
N VAL A 411 4.56 1.14 54.08
CA VAL A 411 5.17 1.59 55.34
C VAL A 411 4.19 1.39 56.52
N GLN A 412 2.91 1.69 56.33
CA GLN A 412 1.87 1.44 57.34
C GLN A 412 1.68 -0.06 57.62
N GLU A 413 1.76 -0.93 56.62
CA GLU A 413 1.77 -2.39 56.82
C GLU A 413 2.95 -2.85 57.69
N ILE A 414 4.15 -2.31 57.47
CA ILE A 414 5.35 -2.65 58.26
C ILE A 414 5.21 -2.14 59.70
N ILE A 415 4.67 -0.94 59.89
CA ILE A 415 4.47 -0.34 61.22
C ILE A 415 3.39 -1.09 62.00
N SER A 416 2.26 -1.41 61.35
CA SER A 416 1.13 -2.11 61.97
C SER A 416 1.45 -3.57 62.34
N ARG A 417 2.31 -4.25 61.56
CA ARG A 417 2.84 -5.57 61.90
C ARG A 417 3.75 -5.57 63.14
N GLY A 418 4.29 -4.41 63.50
CA GLY A 418 5.20 -4.26 64.64
C GLY A 418 6.53 -5.02 64.46
N GLY A 419 7.34 -5.06 65.52
CA GLY A 419 8.62 -5.79 65.55
C GLY A 419 9.87 -4.91 65.42
N ALA A 420 11.02 -5.56 65.23
CA ALA A 420 12.34 -4.90 65.21
C ALA A 420 12.48 -3.89 64.06
N ALA A 421 11.91 -4.21 62.88
CA ALA A 421 11.90 -3.32 61.71
C ALA A 421 11.14 -2.01 62.00
N ALA A 422 9.95 -2.08 62.61
CA ALA A 422 9.16 -0.90 62.95
C ALA A 422 9.85 0.01 63.99
N ARG A 423 10.54 -0.57 64.99
CA ARG A 423 11.34 0.21 65.96
C ARG A 423 12.54 0.86 65.29
N SER A 424 13.25 0.12 64.45
CA SER A 424 14.42 0.59 63.71
C SER A 424 14.07 1.74 62.74
N LEU A 425 12.91 1.66 62.08
CA LEU A 425 12.38 2.73 61.23
C LEU A 425 12.04 4.00 62.03
N ARG A 426 11.45 3.86 63.23
CA ARG A 426 11.17 5.03 64.11
C ARG A 426 12.44 5.67 64.65
N SER A 427 13.43 4.87 65.07
CA SER A 427 14.72 5.40 65.55
C SER A 427 15.61 5.95 64.43
N GLY A 428 15.50 5.40 63.22
CA GLY A 428 16.28 5.76 62.04
C GLY A 428 15.61 6.81 61.14
N ARG A 429 14.55 7.48 61.61
CA ARG A 429 13.73 8.40 60.79
C ARG A 429 14.53 9.51 60.11
N ASP A 430 15.43 10.16 60.85
CA ASP A 430 16.20 11.29 60.33
C ASP A 430 17.30 10.84 59.36
N ARG A 431 17.86 9.64 59.58
CA ARG A 431 18.79 8.99 58.64
C ARG A 431 18.07 8.61 57.34
N LEU A 432 16.92 7.93 57.44
CA LEU A 432 16.09 7.56 56.29
C LEU A 432 15.65 8.79 55.47
N ARG A 433 15.34 9.90 56.14
CA ARG A 433 15.05 11.19 55.48
C ARG A 433 16.21 11.68 54.63
N ASN A 434 17.43 11.63 55.16
CA ASN A 434 18.62 12.07 54.44
C ASN A 434 18.98 11.10 53.30
N ASP A 435 18.93 9.79 53.56
CA ASP A 435 19.25 8.75 52.57
C ASP A 435 18.25 8.76 51.40
N LEU A 436 16.96 9.00 51.65
CA LEU A 436 15.94 9.18 50.61
C LEU A 436 16.15 10.47 49.81
N ARG A 437 16.48 11.58 50.48
CA ARG A 437 16.78 12.85 49.81
C ARG A 437 18.01 12.68 48.90
N GLU A 438 19.05 12.03 49.38
CA GLU A 438 20.25 11.72 48.61
C GLU A 438 19.97 10.75 47.46
N CYS A 439 19.13 9.74 47.68
CA CYS A 439 18.70 8.79 46.64
C CYS A 439 18.00 9.49 45.46
N VAL A 440 17.09 10.43 45.74
CA VAL A 440 16.40 11.20 44.69
C VAL A 440 17.37 12.14 43.96
N LEU A 441 18.25 12.82 44.71
CA LEU A 441 19.29 13.68 44.11
C LEU A 441 20.26 12.88 43.24
N ARG A 442 20.70 11.70 43.69
CA ARG A 442 21.55 10.78 42.92
C ARG A 442 20.82 10.28 41.68
N GLY A 443 19.53 9.94 41.79
CA GLY A 443 18.69 9.52 40.66
C GLY A 443 18.51 10.62 39.60
N SER A 444 18.58 11.90 40.00
CA SER A 444 18.47 13.06 39.10
C SER A 444 19.77 13.41 38.37
N GLN A 445 20.91 12.93 38.87
CA GLN A 445 22.20 13.13 38.21
C GLN A 445 22.31 12.14 37.05
N LEU A 446 22.15 12.65 35.82
CA LEU A 446 22.47 11.85 34.64
C LEU A 446 23.98 11.52 34.67
N PRO A 447 24.38 10.28 34.32
CA PRO A 447 25.79 9.94 34.14
C PRO A 447 26.45 10.94 33.19
N ALA A 448 27.64 11.45 33.57
CA ALA A 448 28.34 12.56 32.88
C ALA A 448 28.55 12.34 31.36
N ASN A 449 28.50 11.08 30.92
CA ASN A 449 28.66 10.64 29.52
C ASN A 449 27.41 10.87 28.67
N VAL A 450 26.23 11.06 29.28
CA VAL A 450 24.96 11.39 28.59
C VAL A 450 24.74 12.91 28.56
N ALA A 451 25.18 13.62 29.60
CA ALA A 451 25.07 15.08 29.69
C ALA A 451 25.86 15.85 28.62
N LYS A 452 26.99 15.30 28.14
CA LYS A 452 27.81 15.93 27.07
C LYS A 452 27.10 16.03 25.71
N GLY A 453 26.05 15.23 25.45
CA GLY A 453 25.29 15.28 24.19
C GLY A 453 24.44 16.55 24.01
N ARG A 454 24.18 17.30 25.10
CA ARG A 454 23.41 18.56 25.07
C ARG A 454 24.27 19.80 24.80
N ALA A 455 25.60 19.68 24.88
CA ALA A 455 26.52 20.82 24.78
C ALA A 455 26.89 21.20 23.33
N VAL A 456 26.46 20.44 22.31
CA VAL A 456 26.85 20.66 20.91
C VAL A 456 25.92 21.66 20.18
N SER A 457 24.79 22.06 20.77
CA SER A 457 23.98 23.16 20.24
C SER A 457 24.33 24.49 20.92
N GLY A 458 25.46 25.07 20.50
CA GLY A 458 25.75 26.51 20.46
C GLY A 458 25.47 27.39 21.67
N ALA A 459 26.42 27.46 22.61
CA ALA A 459 26.77 28.71 23.33
C ALA A 459 28.16 28.55 23.97
N PRO A 460 29.20 29.27 23.53
CA PRO A 460 30.53 29.19 24.13
C PRO A 460 30.60 30.13 25.33
N GLY A 461 30.78 29.58 26.53
CA GLY A 461 31.12 30.37 27.72
C GLY A 461 30.30 30.05 28.97
N ALA A 462 30.43 28.84 29.52
CA ALA A 462 30.14 28.58 30.92
C ALA A 462 30.96 27.38 31.40
N GLY A 463 32.07 27.66 32.09
CA GLY A 463 32.90 26.65 32.72
C GLY A 463 32.18 25.99 33.91
N GLY A 464 32.48 24.70 34.13
CA GLY A 464 32.50 24.09 35.46
C GLY A 464 31.18 23.88 36.20
N ALA A 465 30.01 24.12 35.62
CA ALA A 465 28.75 23.82 36.29
C ALA A 465 28.29 22.39 35.97
N SER A 466 28.43 21.47 36.93
CA SER A 466 27.61 20.26 36.97
C SER A 466 26.16 20.69 36.74
N VAL A 467 25.50 20.13 35.73
CA VAL A 467 24.11 20.45 35.36
C VAL A 467 23.21 20.12 36.55
N VAL A 468 23.02 21.08 37.46
CA VAL A 468 21.99 21.03 38.49
C VAL A 468 20.69 21.32 37.76
N VAL A 469 20.01 20.24 37.36
CA VAL A 469 18.63 20.31 36.86
C VAL A 469 17.78 20.81 38.03
N GLY A 470 17.31 22.05 37.96
CA GLY A 470 16.41 22.62 38.97
C GLY A 470 15.12 21.81 39.13
N ASN A 471 14.55 21.87 40.34
CA ASN A 471 13.22 21.40 40.77
C ASN A 471 13.05 19.95 41.30
N TRP A 472 14.11 19.14 41.47
CA TRP A 472 14.00 17.81 42.12
C TRP A 472 13.83 17.85 43.64
N GLU A 473 14.07 19.00 44.27
CA GLU A 473 13.81 19.17 45.71
C GLU A 473 12.34 18.97 46.07
N ARG A 474 11.43 19.33 45.16
CA ARG A 474 9.99 19.09 45.32
C ARG A 474 9.68 17.60 45.36
N GLU A 475 10.31 16.81 44.50
CA GLU A 475 10.09 15.37 44.43
C GLU A 475 10.75 14.63 45.59
N ALA A 476 11.96 15.08 45.98
CA ALA A 476 12.60 14.62 47.21
C ALA A 476 11.72 14.90 48.44
N ALA A 477 11.10 16.08 48.52
CA ALA A 477 10.17 16.42 49.59
C ALA A 477 8.91 15.55 49.57
N VAL A 478 8.34 15.27 48.40
CA VAL A 478 7.16 14.38 48.24
C VAL A 478 7.50 12.95 48.65
N MET A 479 8.64 12.42 48.24
CA MET A 479 9.08 11.07 48.60
C MET A 479 9.41 10.92 50.09
N VAL A 480 10.10 11.91 50.66
CA VAL A 480 10.37 11.95 52.11
C VAL A 480 9.06 12.08 52.89
N SER A 481 8.12 12.90 52.44
CA SER A 481 6.81 13.08 53.08
C SER A 481 5.97 11.80 53.05
N ALA A 482 6.00 11.05 51.94
CA ALA A 482 5.29 9.78 51.81
C ALA A 482 5.75 8.74 52.84
N VAL A 483 7.06 8.70 53.14
CA VAL A 483 7.62 7.75 54.11
C VAL A 483 7.51 8.31 55.53
N VAL A 484 8.04 9.50 55.79
CA VAL A 484 8.10 10.10 57.13
C VAL A 484 6.71 10.48 57.65
N GLY A 485 5.80 10.90 56.77
CA GLY A 485 4.41 11.20 57.12
C GLY A 485 3.63 9.96 57.55
N ALA A 486 3.98 8.77 57.05
CA ALA A 486 3.41 7.50 57.49
C ALA A 486 3.99 7.02 58.85
N LEU A 487 5.20 7.46 59.22
CA LEU A 487 5.81 7.19 60.53
C LEU A 487 5.33 8.13 61.65
N GLY A 488 4.80 9.30 61.27
CA GLY A 488 4.41 10.39 62.18
C GLY A 488 2.92 10.47 62.54
N ARG A 489 2.13 9.44 62.22
CA ARG A 489 0.78 9.24 62.76
C ARG A 489 0.76 8.14 63.80
#